data_AF-A0A4V3GWC7-F1
#
_entry.id   AF-A0A4V3GWC7-F1
#
_cell.length_a   1.000
_cell.length_b   1.000
_cell.length_c   1.000
_cell.angle_alpha   90.00
_cell.angle_beta   90.00
_cell.angle_gamma   90.00
#
_symmetry.space_group_name_H-M   'P 1'
#
loop_
_entity.id
_entity.type
_entity.pdbx_description
1 polymer ?
#
loop_
_entity_poly.entity_id
_entity_poly.type
_entity_poly.pdbx_seq_one_letter_code
_entity_poly.pdbx_strand_id
1 'polypeptide(L)'
;MKKIQCLKDFKKVECILSNHFVEYLKSEFYGLYDYLNNGDKLESFSLPNYQNMVILEEDEEINIILNSTLNIEFVEEVELTQLVIYRIGINIDEDVQLYFAIKDKCNLNV
;
A
#
# COMPACT_ATOMS: atom_id res chain seq x y z
N MET A 1 8.23 7.40 3.08
CA MET A 1 7.32 6.76 2.10
C MET A 1 8.13 5.93 1.12
N LYS A 2 7.80 4.64 0.98
CA LYS A 2 8.32 3.76 -0.08
C LYS A 2 7.22 3.47 -1.10
N LYS A 3 7.61 3.29 -2.36
CA LYS A 3 6.68 2.97 -3.46
C LYS A 3 6.99 1.59 -4.01
N ILE A 4 5.94 0.83 -4.31
CA ILE A 4 6.02 -0.44 -5.03
C ILE A 4 5.28 -0.25 -6.35
N GLN A 5 6.03 -0.30 -7.45
CA GLN A 5 5.47 -0.24 -8.81
C GLN A 5 5.58 -1.57 -9.51
N CYS A 6 6.62 -2.35 -9.22
CA CYS A 6 6.86 -3.61 -9.89
C CYS A 6 7.36 -4.68 -8.91
N LEU A 7 7.39 -5.93 -9.38
CA LEU A 7 7.89 -7.06 -8.59
C LEU A 7 9.29 -6.85 -7.99
N LYS A 8 10.15 -6.10 -8.68
CA LYS A 8 11.53 -5.86 -8.22
C LYS A 8 11.59 -4.94 -7.00
N ASP A 9 10.57 -4.11 -6.77
CA ASP A 9 10.53 -3.20 -5.63
C ASP A 9 10.31 -3.95 -4.31
N PHE A 10 9.69 -5.13 -4.35
CA PHE A 10 9.53 -5.98 -3.17
C PHE A 10 10.86 -6.35 -2.52
N LYS A 11 11.92 -6.55 -3.30
CA LYS A 11 13.27 -6.82 -2.78
C LYS A 11 13.80 -5.70 -1.87
N LYS A 12 13.34 -4.46 -2.07
CA LYS A 12 13.77 -3.30 -1.27
C LYS A 12 13.03 -3.22 0.07
N VAL A 13 11.84 -3.82 0.17
CA VAL A 13 11.01 -3.81 1.38
C VAL A 13 11.11 -5.10 2.18
N GLU A 14 11.50 -6.21 1.55
CA GLU A 14 11.76 -7.52 2.20
C GLU A 14 12.82 -7.44 3.31
N CYS A 15 13.79 -6.53 3.22
CA CYS A 15 14.81 -6.36 4.26
C CYS A 15 14.35 -5.55 5.48
N ILE A 16 13.15 -4.96 5.43
CA ILE A 16 12.69 -3.94 6.39
C ILE A 16 11.36 -4.35 7.04
N LEU A 17 10.47 -4.98 6.27
CA LEU A 17 9.14 -5.37 6.70
C LEU A 17 9.10 -6.84 7.09
N SER A 18 8.14 -7.20 7.95
CA SER A 18 7.91 -8.61 8.28
C SER A 18 7.45 -9.38 7.05
N ASN A 19 7.78 -10.68 7.00
CA ASN A 19 7.39 -11.55 5.89
C ASN A 19 5.88 -11.53 5.65
N HIS A 20 5.07 -11.56 6.72
CA HIS A 20 3.62 -11.51 6.61
C HIS A 20 3.10 -10.23 5.96
N PHE A 21 3.71 -9.07 6.26
CA PHE A 21 3.32 -7.82 5.63
C PHE A 21 3.74 -7.80 4.15
N VAL A 22 4.94 -8.29 3.84
CA VAL A 22 5.40 -8.41 2.44
C VAL A 22 4.51 -9.35 1.63
N GLU A 23 4.12 -10.50 2.18
CA GLU A 23 3.20 -11.45 1.56
C GLU A 23 1.84 -10.81 1.28
N TYR A 24 1.32 -10.06 2.24
CA TYR A 24 0.09 -9.29 2.07
C TYR A 24 0.19 -8.27 0.94
N LEU A 25 1.27 -7.46 0.92
CA LEU A 25 1.51 -6.49 -0.15
C LEU A 25 1.66 -7.16 -1.52
N LYS A 26 2.30 -8.34 -1.60
CA LYS A 26 2.36 -9.11 -2.86
C LYS A 26 0.97 -9.54 -3.31
N SER A 27 0.11 -9.98 -2.40
CA SER A 27 -1.27 -10.34 -2.71
C SER A 27 -2.05 -9.16 -3.30
N GLU A 28 -1.96 -7.98 -2.69
CA GLU A 28 -2.58 -6.75 -3.23
C GLU A 28 -2.02 -6.40 -4.61
N PHE A 29 -0.70 -6.49 -4.80
CA PHE A 29 -0.06 -6.26 -6.09
C PHE A 29 -0.52 -7.23 -7.17
N TYR A 30 -0.70 -8.51 -6.84
CA TYR A 30 -1.24 -9.50 -7.78
C TYR A 30 -2.69 -9.22 -8.14
N GLY A 31 -3.50 -8.77 -7.18
CA GLY A 31 -4.86 -8.31 -7.47
C GLY A 31 -4.89 -7.13 -8.45
N LEU A 32 -3.99 -6.15 -8.27
CA LEU A 32 -3.84 -5.03 -9.20
C LEU A 32 -3.32 -5.48 -10.57
N TYR A 33 -2.37 -6.42 -10.60
CA TYR A 33 -1.89 -7.02 -11.85
C TYR A 33 -3.02 -7.69 -12.62
N ASP A 34 -3.84 -8.51 -11.97
CA ASP A 34 -4.95 -9.22 -12.62
C ASP A 34 -5.97 -8.24 -13.22
N TYR A 35 -6.15 -7.07 -12.57
CA TYR A 35 -7.04 -6.02 -13.05
C TYR A 35 -6.45 -5.15 -14.17
N LEU A 36 -5.15 -4.81 -14.10
CA LEU A 36 -4.53 -3.74 -14.90
C LEU A 36 -3.53 -4.22 -15.97
N ASN A 37 -3.14 -5.50 -15.99
CA ASN A 37 -1.99 -5.94 -16.81
C ASN A 37 -2.14 -5.68 -18.31
N ASN A 38 -3.36 -5.59 -18.85
CA ASN A 38 -3.62 -5.37 -20.28
C ASN A 38 -2.82 -6.33 -21.22
N GLY A 39 -2.58 -7.57 -20.78
CA GLY A 39 -1.80 -8.57 -21.51
C GLY A 39 -0.30 -8.60 -21.22
N ASP A 40 0.20 -7.73 -20.34
CA ASP A 40 1.59 -7.75 -19.89
C ASP A 40 1.90 -9.00 -19.07
N LYS A 41 3.14 -9.49 -19.21
CA LYS A 41 3.67 -10.49 -18.30
C LYS A 41 3.95 -9.85 -16.93
N LEU A 42 3.76 -10.64 -15.89
CA LEU A 42 3.98 -10.20 -14.50
C LEU A 42 5.38 -9.62 -14.26
N GLU A 43 6.41 -10.15 -14.92
CA GLU A 43 7.80 -9.67 -14.74
C GLU A 43 8.06 -8.31 -15.42
N SER A 44 7.24 -7.94 -16.41
CA SER A 44 7.30 -6.66 -17.12
C SER A 44 6.27 -5.65 -16.64
N PHE A 45 5.27 -6.08 -15.87
CA PHE A 45 4.22 -5.23 -15.37
C PHE A 45 4.74 -4.18 -14.38
N SER A 46 4.24 -2.96 -14.52
CA SER A 46 4.51 -1.85 -13.61
C SER A 46 3.24 -1.03 -13.41
N LEU A 47 2.91 -0.78 -12.16
CA LEU A 47 1.83 0.14 -11.80
C LEU A 47 2.20 1.56 -12.23
N PRO A 48 1.23 2.32 -12.76
CA PRO A 48 1.42 3.74 -13.04
C PRO A 48 1.64 4.53 -11.74
N ASN A 49 2.18 5.74 -11.85
CA ASN A 49 2.55 6.53 -10.69
C ASN A 49 1.37 6.89 -9.78
N TYR A 50 0.15 6.95 -10.32
CA TYR A 50 -1.09 7.29 -9.62
C TYR A 50 -1.80 6.07 -9.00
N GLN A 51 -1.40 4.83 -9.32
CA GLN A 51 -1.95 3.58 -8.72
C GLN A 51 -0.86 2.74 -8.03
N ASN A 52 0.37 3.24 -7.90
CA ASN A 52 1.40 2.48 -7.19
C ASN A 52 1.05 2.31 -5.72
N MET A 53 1.54 1.24 -5.12
CA MET A 53 1.33 1.01 -3.70
C MET A 53 2.34 1.83 -2.90
N VAL A 54 1.86 2.54 -1.88
CA VAL A 54 2.69 3.41 -1.04
C VAL A 54 2.74 2.86 0.39
N ILE A 55 3.93 2.77 0.95
CA ILE A 55 4.15 2.38 2.34
C ILE A 55 4.53 3.62 3.13
N LEU A 56 3.74 3.93 4.15
CA LEU A 56 3.95 4.99 5.11
C LEU A 56 4.76 4.43 6.27
N GLU A 57 5.90 5.05 6.55
CA GLU A 57 6.88 4.51 7.50
C GLU A 57 6.90 5.28 8.81
N GLU A 58 6.56 6.57 8.74
CA GLU A 58 6.60 7.54 9.84
C GLU A 58 5.20 8.05 10.17
N ASP A 59 4.95 8.33 11.45
CA ASP A 59 3.64 8.79 11.93
C ASP A 59 3.22 10.14 11.32
N GLU A 60 4.18 11.01 11.00
CA GLU A 60 3.92 12.27 10.31
C GLU A 60 3.29 12.01 8.92
N GLU A 61 3.79 11.02 8.18
CA GLU A 61 3.26 10.67 6.86
C GLU A 61 1.82 10.17 6.96
N ILE A 62 1.56 9.34 7.99
CA ILE A 62 0.22 8.79 8.24
C ILE A 62 -0.75 9.89 8.63
N ASN A 63 -0.34 10.79 9.53
CA ASN A 63 -1.15 11.94 9.94
C ASN A 63 -1.45 12.88 8.76
N ILE A 64 -0.47 13.15 7.88
CA ILE A 64 -0.69 13.97 6.68
C ILE A 64 -1.77 13.34 5.79
N ILE A 65 -1.69 12.04 5.55
CA ILE A 65 -2.65 11.32 4.72
C ILE A 65 -4.03 11.32 5.35
N LEU A 66 -4.15 10.95 6.64
CA LEU A 66 -5.44 10.84 7.32
C LEU A 66 -6.13 12.20 7.54
N ASN A 67 -5.37 13.28 7.71
CA ASN A 67 -5.92 14.63 7.80
C ASN A 67 -6.40 15.18 6.44
N SER A 68 -5.94 14.60 5.33
CA SER A 68 -6.39 14.94 3.97
C SER A 68 -7.71 14.25 3.61
N THR A 69 -8.74 14.46 4.43
CA THR A 69 -10.03 13.74 4.40
C THR A 69 -10.78 13.77 3.06
N LEU A 70 -10.60 14.80 2.23
CA LEU A 70 -11.40 15.01 1.02
C LEU A 70 -11.21 13.95 -0.07
N ASN A 71 -10.10 13.21 -0.06
CA ASN A 71 -9.77 12.24 -1.11
C ASN A 71 -9.67 10.81 -0.59
N ILE A 72 -9.88 10.58 0.71
CA ILE A 72 -9.85 9.23 1.28
C ILE A 72 -11.13 8.51 0.86
N GLU A 73 -11.00 7.40 0.14
CA GLU A 73 -12.11 6.53 -0.20
C GLU A 73 -12.43 5.58 0.95
N PHE A 74 -11.40 4.98 1.54
CA PHE A 74 -11.54 4.07 2.68
C PHE A 74 -10.29 4.04 3.56
N VAL A 75 -10.50 3.66 4.82
CA VAL A 75 -9.44 3.29 5.77
C VAL A 75 -9.88 1.98 6.41
N GLU A 76 -9.13 0.91 6.18
CA GLU A 76 -9.40 -0.41 6.69
C GLU A 76 -8.26 -0.87 7.60
N GLU A 77 -8.60 -1.62 8.65
CA GLU A 77 -7.63 -2.33 9.45
C GLU A 77 -7.55 -3.78 8.99
N VAL A 78 -6.34 -4.25 8.72
CA VAL A 78 -6.10 -5.64 8.33
C VAL A 78 -5.26 -6.30 9.42
N GLU A 79 -5.86 -7.28 10.08
CA GLU A 79 -5.19 -8.12 11.05
C GLU A 79 -4.33 -9.15 10.33
N LEU A 80 -3.01 -9.03 10.48
CA LEU A 80 -2.05 -10.06 10.08
C LEU A 80 -1.63 -10.85 11.33
N THR A 81 -1.02 -12.02 11.14
CA THR A 81 -0.66 -12.96 12.22
C THR A 81 0.07 -12.33 13.43
N GLN A 82 0.83 -11.25 13.23
CA GLN A 82 1.69 -10.64 14.25
C GLN A 82 1.58 -9.11 14.34
N LEU A 83 0.77 -8.47 13.50
CA LEU A 83 0.63 -7.03 13.47
C LEU A 83 -0.69 -6.64 12.81
N VAL A 84 -1.16 -5.42 13.09
CA VAL A 84 -2.28 -4.82 12.36
C VAL A 84 -1.72 -3.76 11.44
N ILE A 85 -2.23 -3.70 10.20
CA ILE A 85 -1.92 -2.61 9.26
C ILE A 85 -3.16 -1.78 8.97
N TYR A 86 -2.95 -0.52 8.62
CA TYR A 86 -3.91 0.26 7.87
C TYR A 86 -3.72 0.00 6.37
N ARG A 87 -4.84 -0.22 5.70
CA ARG A 87 -4.99 -0.22 4.25
C ARG A 87 -5.89 0.95 3.88
N ILE A 88 -5.32 1.93 3.20
CA ILE A 88 -5.96 3.22 2.93
C ILE A 88 -6.11 3.37 1.41
N GLY A 89 -7.32 3.64 0.96
CA GLY A 89 -7.61 3.98 -0.44
C GLY A 89 -7.71 5.49 -0.59
N ILE A 90 -6.93 6.06 -1.51
CA ILE A 90 -7.00 7.48 -1.85
C ILE A 90 -7.40 7.62 -3.30
N ASN A 91 -8.45 8.40 -3.56
CA ASN A 91 -8.87 8.76 -4.90
C ASN A 91 -7.85 9.70 -5.55
N ILE A 92 -7.31 9.29 -6.71
CA ILE A 92 -6.38 10.05 -7.55
C ILE A 92 -6.81 9.87 -9.00
N ASP A 93 -7.17 10.97 -9.67
CA ASP A 93 -7.48 11.01 -11.10
C ASP A 93 -8.44 9.90 -11.56
N GLU A 94 -9.57 9.74 -10.85
CA GLU A 94 -10.62 8.72 -11.08
C GLU A 94 -10.26 7.28 -10.71
N ASP A 95 -9.04 7.05 -10.22
CA ASP A 95 -8.54 5.75 -9.76
C ASP A 95 -8.24 5.76 -8.25
N VAL A 96 -7.98 4.57 -7.70
CA VAL A 96 -7.65 4.39 -6.27
C VAL A 96 -6.18 4.04 -6.11
N GLN A 97 -5.46 4.86 -5.35
CA GLN A 97 -4.11 4.55 -4.90
C GLN A 97 -4.13 3.91 -3.52
N LEU A 98 -3.41 2.79 -3.37
CA LEU A 98 -3.33 2.07 -2.11
C LEU A 98 -2.14 2.51 -1.26
N TYR A 99 -2.43 2.89 -0.03
CA TYR A 99 -1.47 3.26 1.00
C TYR A 99 -1.52 2.26 2.16
N PHE A 100 -0.37 1.94 2.73
CA PHE A 100 -0.23 0.95 3.80
C PHE A 100 0.63 1.48 4.94
N ALA A 101 0.23 1.20 6.18
CA ALA A 101 0.97 1.59 7.39
C ALA A 101 0.82 0.55 8.50
N ILE A 102 1.80 0.40 9.39
CA ILE A 102 1.66 -0.46 10.58
C ILE A 102 0.91 0.31 11.67
N LYS A 103 -0.16 -0.29 12.22
CA LYS A 103 -1.02 0.35 13.23
C LYS A 103 -0.29 0.62 14.54
N ASP A 104 0.57 -0.27 15.02
CA ASP A 104 1.29 -0.09 16.30
C ASP A 104 2.33 1.05 16.30
N LYS A 105 2.63 1.64 15.13
CA LYS A 105 3.33 2.93 15.07
C LYS A 105 2.38 4.11 15.32
N CYS A 106 1.10 3.97 14.99
CA CYS A 106 0.08 4.99 15.09
C CYS A 106 -0.83 4.82 16.32
N ASN A 107 -0.61 5.63 17.36
CA ASN A 107 -1.66 5.91 18.34
C ASN A 107 -2.77 6.73 17.67
N LEU A 108 -3.79 6.06 17.14
CA LEU A 108 -4.97 6.71 16.58
C LEU A 108 -6.02 6.91 17.67
N ASN A 109 -6.19 8.17 18.08
CA ASN A 109 -7.41 8.59 18.77
C ASN A 109 -8.43 8.96 17.67
N VAL A 110 -9.24 7.97 17.29
CA VAL A 110 -10.43 8.17 16.45
C VAL A 110 -11.57 8.71 17.33
#